data_AF-M5E788-F1
#
_entry.id   AF-M5E788-F1
#
_cell.length_a   1.000
_cell.length_b   1.000
_cell.length_c   1.000
_cell.angle_alpha   90.00
_cell.angle_beta   90.00
_cell.angle_gamma   90.00
#
_symmetry.space_group_name_H-M   'P 1'
#
loop_
_entity.id
_entity.type
_entity.pdbx_description
1 polymer ?
#
loop_
_entity_poly.entity_id
_entity_poly.type
_entity_poly.pdbx_seq_one_letter_code
_entity_poly.pdbx_strand_id
1 'polypeptide(L)'
;MSARQELPSTLLRLCVICATSLQSMSSGAVPDHVVDAQLAQQDGQALAKQIFSDLSQLIQQIRKEVTALSLAMRPSAQARPDAGPLDGVDDASIKSATQLLQSLASDVVPKLAFLANLATKHQAVYSLSDAAAHDATIQLAKDMGAQVMFGENARGPKVLSASVGTRFARAVHKLVTELVENVAELCQSFMDERTRSVLAMAQKKREGANAQPVAMPPCSREASLSLTKKLWSLCDAAQGGSTHTPGYIVRLPRSNLEAMAMVWRQNELVMRDGLDELQEAIEHEAEETPMDASSQESDPLESAWDQSPVLTSEQKETARQVHTLLQQGLAILPMFGKSLDKRACDGDACADAVEVMAAAQDEVIASVLYGGDEASMPLAEALEEYLVACRQLRDTVNASGGLDALEQTFHALNL
;
A
#
# COMPACT_ATOMS: atom_id res chain seq x y z
N MET A 1 -42.78 1.59 -7.51
CA MET A 1 -42.70 2.78 -6.63
C MET A 1 -42.14 3.92 -7.47
N SER A 2 -42.17 5.18 -7.01
CA SER A 2 -41.50 6.25 -7.77
C SER A 2 -39.98 6.04 -7.69
N ALA A 3 -39.23 6.32 -8.77
CA ALA A 3 -37.76 6.20 -8.78
C ALA A 3 -37.09 7.01 -7.65
N ARG A 4 -37.72 8.11 -7.22
CA ARG A 4 -37.32 8.92 -6.06
C ARG A 4 -37.38 8.18 -4.72
N GLN A 5 -38.26 7.20 -4.59
CA GLN A 5 -38.40 6.38 -3.37
C GLN A 5 -37.43 5.20 -3.36
N GLU A 6 -36.98 4.73 -4.53
CA GLU A 6 -36.08 3.58 -4.69
C GLU A 6 -34.60 3.96 -4.53
N LEU A 7 -34.24 5.20 -4.87
CA LEU A 7 -32.86 5.69 -4.80
C LEU A 7 -32.26 5.61 -3.37
N PRO A 8 -32.93 6.08 -2.29
CA PRO A 8 -32.39 5.97 -0.92
C PRO A 8 -32.14 4.52 -0.50
N SER A 9 -33.04 3.59 -0.87
CA SER A 9 -32.87 2.17 -0.60
C SER A 9 -31.67 1.57 -1.36
N THR A 10 -31.44 2.02 -2.59
CA THR A 10 -30.32 1.56 -3.42
C THR A 10 -28.98 2.07 -2.86
N LEU A 11 -28.92 3.35 -2.47
CA LEU A 11 -27.76 3.94 -1.82
C LEU A 11 -27.41 3.21 -0.51
N LEU A 12 -28.40 2.94 0.35
CA LEU A 12 -28.19 2.18 1.59
C LEU A 12 -27.64 0.78 1.30
N ARG A 13 -28.24 0.06 0.35
CA ARG A 13 -27.80 -1.29 -0.03
C ARG A 13 -26.35 -1.28 -0.51
N LEU A 14 -25.97 -0.32 -1.35
CA LEU A 14 -24.60 -0.20 -1.83
C LEU A 14 -23.62 0.10 -0.69
N CYS A 15 -23.93 1.04 0.20
CA CYS A 15 -23.08 1.31 1.37
C CYS A 15 -22.92 0.08 2.28
N VAL A 16 -23.99 -0.70 2.49
CA VAL A 16 -23.90 -1.97 3.23
C VAL A 16 -23.00 -2.97 2.50
N ILE A 17 -23.14 -3.12 1.17
CA ILE A 17 -22.30 -4.02 0.37
C ILE A 17 -20.83 -3.61 0.42
N CYS A 18 -20.52 -2.32 0.27
CA CYS A 18 -19.16 -1.81 0.43
C CYS A 18 -18.61 -2.16 1.81
N ALA A 19 -19.39 -1.89 2.86
CA ALA A 19 -18.97 -2.14 4.21
C ALA A 19 -18.75 -3.65 4.47
N THR A 20 -19.63 -4.53 3.99
CA THR A 20 -19.45 -6.00 4.07
C THR A 20 -18.25 -6.49 3.28
N SER A 21 -17.99 -5.89 2.12
CA SER A 21 -16.85 -6.20 1.26
C SER A 21 -15.54 -5.86 1.98
N LEU A 22 -15.45 -4.66 2.56
CA LEU A 22 -14.29 -4.23 3.37
C LEU A 22 -14.03 -5.22 4.51
N GLN A 23 -15.05 -5.55 5.32
CA GLN A 23 -14.87 -6.51 6.41
C GLN A 23 -14.43 -7.90 5.93
N SER A 24 -14.92 -8.36 4.78
CA SER A 24 -14.50 -9.65 4.21
C SER A 24 -13.02 -9.67 3.82
N MET A 25 -12.47 -8.50 3.48
CA MET A 25 -11.07 -8.33 3.11
C MET A 25 -10.17 -8.06 4.33
N SER A 26 -10.72 -7.57 5.45
CA SER A 26 -9.98 -7.18 6.66
C SER A 26 -9.61 -8.33 7.60
N SER A 27 -9.60 -9.60 7.16
CA SER A 27 -9.24 -10.72 8.04
C SER A 27 -7.82 -10.51 8.61
N GLY A 28 -7.71 -10.28 9.92
CA GLY A 28 -6.48 -9.89 10.62
C GLY A 28 -5.33 -10.91 10.56
N ALA A 29 -5.58 -12.10 10.01
CA ALA A 29 -4.56 -13.04 9.59
C ALA A 29 -4.93 -13.56 8.20
N VAL A 30 -3.98 -13.53 7.27
CA VAL A 30 -4.12 -14.22 5.97
C VAL A 30 -3.72 -15.67 6.21
N PRO A 31 -4.64 -16.64 6.13
CA PRO A 31 -4.29 -18.04 6.35
C PRO A 31 -3.31 -18.50 5.26
N ASP A 32 -2.23 -19.16 5.67
CA ASP A 32 -1.27 -19.76 4.76
C ASP A 32 -1.97 -20.74 3.82
N HIS A 33 -1.74 -20.60 2.51
CA HIS A 33 -2.38 -21.44 1.51
C HIS A 33 -1.51 -22.64 1.17
N VAL A 34 -1.60 -23.67 2.01
CA VAL A 34 -0.92 -24.95 1.80
C VAL A 34 -1.71 -25.79 0.78
N VAL A 35 -1.03 -26.29 -0.24
CA VAL A 35 -1.61 -27.01 -1.37
C VAL A 35 -0.96 -28.36 -1.63
N ASP A 36 -1.73 -29.26 -2.22
CA ASP A 36 -1.19 -30.49 -2.75
C ASP A 36 -0.38 -30.27 -4.04
N ALA A 37 0.32 -31.32 -4.48
CA ALA A 37 1.22 -31.27 -5.62
C ALA A 37 0.51 -30.90 -6.95
N GLN A 38 -0.80 -31.14 -7.09
CA GLN A 38 -1.55 -30.78 -8.28
C GLN A 38 -1.86 -29.28 -8.31
N LEU A 39 -2.32 -28.72 -7.19
CA LEU A 39 -2.58 -27.30 -7.05
C LEU A 39 -1.29 -26.47 -7.02
N ALA A 40 -0.17 -27.06 -6.59
CA ALA A 40 1.16 -26.44 -6.67
C ALA A 40 1.67 -26.22 -8.11
N GLN A 41 1.06 -26.85 -9.12
CA GLN A 41 1.40 -26.65 -10.53
C GLN A 41 0.71 -25.43 -11.16
N GLN A 42 -0.17 -24.75 -10.42
CA GLN A 42 -0.80 -23.52 -10.92
C GLN A 42 0.26 -22.45 -11.21
N ASP A 43 0.05 -21.68 -12.28
CA ASP A 43 0.93 -20.57 -12.63
C ASP A 43 0.45 -19.28 -11.96
N GLY A 44 1.14 -18.90 -10.88
CA GLY A 44 0.89 -17.67 -10.13
C GLY A 44 1.11 -16.41 -10.96
N GLN A 45 2.00 -16.43 -11.96
CA GLN A 45 2.18 -15.28 -12.86
C GLN A 45 1.01 -15.13 -13.82
N ALA A 46 0.47 -16.24 -14.34
CA ALA A 46 -0.74 -16.21 -15.15
C ALA A 46 -1.93 -15.68 -14.35
N LEU A 47 -2.08 -16.12 -13.10
CA LEU A 47 -3.11 -15.62 -12.19
C LEU A 47 -2.94 -14.13 -11.89
N ALA A 48 -1.73 -13.66 -11.58
CA ALA A 48 -1.46 -12.24 -11.34
C ALA A 48 -1.82 -11.37 -12.56
N LYS A 49 -1.49 -11.83 -13.77
CA LYS A 49 -1.87 -11.14 -15.04
C LYS A 49 -3.38 -11.10 -15.23
N GLN A 50 -4.09 -12.18 -14.91
CA GLN A 50 -5.54 -12.22 -14.98
C GLN A 50 -6.16 -11.23 -13.99
N ILE A 51 -5.73 -11.26 -12.72
CA ILE A 51 -6.19 -10.33 -11.68
C ILE A 51 -5.95 -8.88 -12.12
N PHE A 52 -4.75 -8.57 -12.63
CA PHE A 52 -4.43 -7.24 -13.14
C PHE A 52 -5.35 -6.81 -14.29
N SER A 53 -5.60 -7.69 -15.26
CA SER A 53 -6.49 -7.42 -16.39
C SER A 53 -7.92 -7.14 -15.93
N ASP A 54 -8.46 -8.00 -15.07
CA ASP A 54 -9.83 -7.90 -14.57
C ASP A 54 -10.01 -6.64 -13.71
N LEU A 55 -9.04 -6.34 -12.82
CA LEU A 55 -9.04 -5.09 -12.05
C LEU A 55 -8.97 -3.86 -12.97
N SER A 56 -8.13 -3.88 -13.99
CA SER A 56 -8.02 -2.76 -14.93
C SER A 56 -9.34 -2.47 -15.63
N GLN A 57 -10.08 -3.51 -16.03
CA GLN A 57 -11.42 -3.38 -16.62
C GLN A 57 -12.42 -2.79 -15.62
N LEU A 58 -12.44 -3.29 -14.38
CA LEU A 58 -13.32 -2.79 -13.32
C LEU A 58 -13.00 -1.32 -12.98
N ILE A 59 -11.73 -0.94 -12.90
CA ILE A 59 -11.30 0.45 -12.66
C ILE A 59 -11.80 1.38 -13.79
N GLN A 60 -11.71 0.95 -15.05
CA GLN A 60 -12.29 1.70 -16.17
C GLN A 60 -13.81 1.82 -16.06
N GLN A 61 -14.48 0.75 -15.62
CA GLN A 61 -15.92 0.75 -15.40
C GLN A 61 -16.32 1.72 -14.27
N ILE A 62 -15.63 1.70 -13.12
CA ILE A 62 -15.84 2.66 -12.01
C ILE A 62 -15.70 4.08 -12.52
N ARG A 63 -14.61 4.39 -13.24
CA ARG A 63 -14.36 5.73 -13.79
C ARG A 63 -15.52 6.20 -14.68
N LYS A 64 -16.05 5.32 -15.54
CA LYS A 64 -17.20 5.60 -16.39
C LYS A 64 -18.49 5.81 -15.58
N GLU A 65 -18.80 4.88 -14.68
CA GLU A 65 -20.04 4.88 -13.90
C GLU A 65 -20.09 6.04 -12.90
N VAL A 66 -18.98 6.38 -12.23
CA VAL A 66 -18.88 7.51 -11.30
C VAL A 66 -19.01 8.85 -12.04
N THR A 67 -18.40 8.97 -13.23
CA THR A 67 -18.57 10.17 -14.08
C THR A 67 -20.02 10.30 -14.54
N ALA A 68 -20.62 9.21 -15.03
CA ALA A 68 -22.02 9.19 -15.45
C ALA A 68 -22.98 9.49 -14.27
N LEU A 69 -22.68 8.98 -13.08
CA LEU A 69 -23.44 9.24 -11.86
C LEU A 69 -23.37 10.72 -11.48
N SER A 70 -22.17 11.32 -11.52
CA SER A 70 -22.02 12.75 -11.23
C SER A 70 -22.76 13.64 -12.25
N LEU A 71 -22.87 13.20 -13.51
CA LEU A 71 -23.66 13.89 -14.53
C LEU A 71 -25.17 13.71 -14.33
N ALA A 72 -25.62 12.50 -14.00
CA ALA A 72 -27.02 12.20 -13.71
C ALA A 72 -27.51 12.93 -12.46
N MET A 73 -26.66 13.08 -11.45
CA MET A 73 -27.01 13.76 -10.19
C MET A 73 -26.84 15.29 -10.28
N ARG A 74 -26.79 15.86 -11.50
CA ARG A 74 -26.69 17.31 -11.70
C ARG A 74 -28.06 17.97 -11.47
N PRO A 75 -28.18 18.93 -10.53
CA PRO A 75 -29.42 19.67 -10.35
C PRO A 75 -29.70 20.57 -11.57
N SER A 76 -30.98 20.76 -11.88
CA SER A 76 -31.43 21.71 -12.90
C SER A 76 -31.03 23.14 -12.53
N ALA A 77 -30.87 23.99 -13.55
CA ALA A 77 -30.49 25.39 -13.37
C ALA A 77 -31.47 26.24 -12.53
N GLN A 78 -32.65 25.69 -12.21
CA GLN A 78 -33.69 26.32 -11.40
C GLN A 78 -33.71 25.83 -9.94
N ALA A 79 -32.79 24.95 -9.54
CA ALA A 79 -32.71 24.45 -8.18
C ALA A 79 -32.30 25.55 -7.18
N ARG A 80 -32.89 25.53 -5.99
CA ARG A 80 -32.54 26.47 -4.91
C ARG A 80 -31.14 26.12 -4.35
N PRO A 81 -30.35 27.11 -3.90
CA PRO A 81 -29.03 26.87 -3.33
C PRO A 81 -29.05 26.08 -2.01
N ASP A 82 -30.14 26.16 -1.24
CA ASP A 82 -30.33 25.43 0.04
C ASP A 82 -31.07 24.09 -0.12
N ALA A 83 -31.19 23.59 -1.36
CA ALA A 83 -31.96 22.40 -1.65
C ALA A 83 -31.14 21.12 -1.38
N GLY A 84 -31.82 20.03 -0.98
CA GLY A 84 -31.18 18.74 -0.72
C GLY A 84 -30.49 18.15 -1.97
N PRO A 85 -29.67 17.08 -1.82
CA PRO A 85 -28.85 16.54 -2.93
C PRO A 85 -29.63 16.09 -4.17
N LEU A 86 -30.93 15.82 -4.00
CA LEU A 86 -31.83 15.32 -5.02
C LEU A 86 -32.78 16.39 -5.58
N ASP A 87 -32.75 17.60 -4.99
CA ASP A 87 -33.67 18.65 -5.37
C ASP A 87 -33.26 19.26 -6.72
N GLY A 88 -34.24 19.32 -7.62
CA GLY A 88 -34.03 19.80 -8.99
C GLY A 88 -33.44 18.76 -9.95
N VAL A 89 -33.27 17.49 -9.54
CA VAL A 89 -32.92 16.39 -10.46
C VAL A 89 -34.19 15.78 -11.04
N ASP A 90 -34.24 15.59 -12.36
CA ASP A 90 -35.39 15.02 -13.06
C ASP A 90 -35.49 13.49 -12.87
N ASP A 91 -36.69 12.93 -13.05
CA ASP A 91 -36.93 11.51 -12.77
C ASP A 91 -36.17 10.56 -13.73
N ALA A 92 -35.84 11.00 -14.96
CA ALA A 92 -35.04 10.18 -15.88
C ALA A 92 -33.59 10.10 -15.41
N SER A 93 -33.04 11.21 -14.95
CA SER A 93 -31.72 11.27 -14.31
C SER A 93 -31.64 10.42 -13.03
N ILE A 94 -32.68 10.46 -12.18
CA ILE A 94 -32.76 9.60 -10.98
C ILE A 94 -32.82 8.12 -11.34
N LYS A 95 -33.57 7.77 -12.39
CA LYS A 95 -33.63 6.39 -12.89
C LYS A 95 -32.27 5.92 -13.43
N SER A 96 -31.58 6.77 -14.19
CA SER A 96 -30.21 6.51 -14.68
C SER A 96 -29.23 6.31 -13.53
N ALA A 97 -29.23 7.22 -12.55
CA ALA A 97 -28.40 7.11 -11.35
C ALA A 97 -28.67 5.81 -10.57
N THR A 98 -29.94 5.42 -10.43
CA THR A 98 -30.33 4.17 -9.76
C THR A 98 -29.77 2.94 -10.47
N GLN A 99 -29.79 2.92 -11.81
CA GLN A 99 -29.21 1.82 -12.60
C GLN A 99 -27.68 1.74 -12.45
N LEU A 100 -26.99 2.89 -12.45
CA LEU A 100 -25.54 2.95 -12.22
C LEU A 100 -25.17 2.44 -10.82
N LEU A 101 -25.91 2.85 -9.80
CA LEU A 101 -25.70 2.38 -8.42
C LEU A 101 -25.99 0.88 -8.27
N GLN A 102 -26.98 0.35 -9.00
CA GLN A 102 -27.25 -1.09 -9.04
C GLN A 102 -26.13 -1.88 -9.74
N SER A 103 -25.56 -1.34 -10.81
CA SER A 103 -24.38 -1.91 -11.48
C SER A 103 -23.20 -2.02 -10.51
N LEU A 104 -22.89 -0.91 -9.82
CA LEU A 104 -21.83 -0.87 -8.80
C LEU A 104 -22.07 -1.91 -7.68
N ALA A 105 -23.31 -2.01 -7.20
CA ALA A 105 -23.68 -2.88 -6.08
C ALA A 105 -23.70 -4.38 -6.43
N SER A 106 -24.13 -4.73 -7.64
CA SER A 106 -24.33 -6.14 -8.03
C SER A 106 -23.15 -6.74 -8.76
N ASP A 107 -22.33 -5.92 -9.42
CA ASP A 107 -21.25 -6.39 -10.27
C ASP A 107 -19.87 -5.89 -9.80
N VAL A 108 -19.68 -4.58 -9.75
CA VAL A 108 -18.34 -3.99 -9.59
C VAL A 108 -17.76 -4.23 -8.20
N VAL A 109 -18.45 -3.80 -7.13
CA VAL A 109 -17.93 -3.89 -5.76
C VAL A 109 -17.69 -5.35 -5.33
N PRO A 110 -18.62 -6.30 -5.56
CA PRO A 110 -18.37 -7.70 -5.22
C PRO A 110 -17.18 -8.32 -5.98
N LYS A 111 -17.02 -8.00 -7.27
CA LYS A 111 -15.88 -8.48 -8.08
C LYS A 111 -14.55 -7.92 -7.59
N LEU A 112 -14.49 -6.63 -7.22
CA LEU A 112 -13.29 -6.03 -6.63
C LEU A 112 -12.88 -6.78 -5.36
N ALA A 113 -13.82 -7.00 -4.44
CA ALA A 113 -13.57 -7.70 -3.19
C ALA A 113 -13.14 -9.15 -3.41
N PHE A 114 -13.75 -9.83 -4.39
CA PHE A 114 -13.35 -11.17 -4.80
C PHE A 114 -11.90 -11.20 -5.31
N LEU A 115 -11.51 -10.29 -6.18
CA LEU A 115 -10.15 -10.23 -6.73
C LEU A 115 -9.11 -9.91 -5.66
N ALA A 116 -9.43 -9.03 -4.70
CA ALA A 116 -8.56 -8.78 -3.56
C ALA A 116 -8.37 -10.04 -2.69
N ASN A 117 -9.46 -10.71 -2.33
CA ASN A 117 -9.39 -11.96 -1.56
C ASN A 117 -8.69 -13.09 -2.33
N LEU A 118 -8.84 -13.15 -3.65
CA LEU A 118 -8.15 -14.11 -4.50
C LEU A 118 -6.64 -13.84 -4.51
N ALA A 119 -6.23 -12.58 -4.65
CA ALA A 119 -4.82 -12.19 -4.58
C ALA A 119 -4.21 -12.52 -3.21
N THR A 120 -4.91 -12.18 -2.12
CA THR A 120 -4.52 -12.49 -0.75
C THR A 120 -4.40 -14.00 -0.52
N LYS A 121 -5.36 -14.79 -1.00
CA LYS A 121 -5.35 -16.25 -0.87
C LYS A 121 -4.14 -16.89 -1.55
N HIS A 122 -3.73 -16.39 -2.70
CA HIS A 122 -2.60 -16.93 -3.46
C HIS A 122 -1.29 -16.18 -3.24
N GLN A 123 -1.22 -15.28 -2.24
CA GLN A 123 -0.05 -14.41 -2.04
C GLN A 123 1.22 -15.22 -1.76
N ALA A 124 1.10 -16.28 -0.95
CA ALA A 124 2.15 -17.21 -0.62
C ALA A 124 1.56 -18.63 -0.60
N VAL A 125 1.92 -19.41 -1.61
CA VAL A 125 1.49 -20.80 -1.76
C VAL A 125 2.58 -21.71 -1.23
N TYR A 126 2.23 -22.64 -0.36
CA TYR A 126 3.16 -23.60 0.22
C TYR A 126 2.81 -25.01 -0.21
N SER A 127 3.82 -25.83 -0.49
CA SER A 127 3.63 -27.26 -0.69
C SER A 127 3.36 -27.96 0.65
N LEU A 128 2.87 -29.20 0.61
CA LEU A 128 2.75 -30.02 1.81
C LEU A 128 4.13 -30.41 2.34
N SER A 129 4.26 -30.44 3.67
CA SER A 129 5.42 -31.07 4.31
C SER A 129 5.45 -32.57 4.03
N ASP A 130 6.63 -33.18 4.08
CA ASP A 130 6.79 -34.62 3.81
C ASP A 130 5.90 -35.47 4.74
N ALA A 131 5.75 -35.06 6.01
CA ALA A 131 4.89 -35.74 6.96
C ALA A 131 3.40 -35.66 6.57
N ALA A 132 2.93 -34.48 6.14
CA ALA A 132 1.54 -34.29 5.72
C ALA A 132 1.24 -34.93 4.35
N ALA A 133 2.23 -34.94 3.45
CA ALA A 133 2.09 -35.54 2.12
C ALA A 133 1.88 -37.08 2.17
N HIS A 134 2.40 -37.75 3.20
CA HIS A 134 2.30 -39.20 3.38
C HIS A 134 1.23 -39.63 4.40
N ASP A 135 0.39 -38.70 4.85
CA ASP A 135 -0.68 -39.03 5.80
C ASP A 135 -1.83 -39.77 5.10
N ALA A 136 -2.02 -41.04 5.45
CA ALA A 136 -3.08 -41.88 4.91
C ALA A 136 -4.49 -41.35 5.19
N THR A 137 -4.67 -40.52 6.24
CA THR A 137 -5.97 -39.92 6.58
C THR A 137 -6.38 -38.84 5.58
N ILE A 138 -5.42 -38.13 4.98
CA ILE A 138 -5.68 -37.12 3.95
C ILE A 138 -6.21 -37.79 2.68
N GLN A 139 -5.60 -38.90 2.26
CA GLN A 139 -6.08 -39.66 1.12
C GLN A 139 -7.46 -40.27 1.37
N LEU A 140 -7.67 -40.84 2.56
CA LEU A 140 -8.98 -41.37 2.96
C LEU A 140 -10.07 -40.28 2.95
N ALA A 141 -9.77 -39.08 3.47
CA ALA A 141 -10.71 -37.96 3.46
C ALA A 141 -11.06 -37.53 2.02
N LYS A 142 -10.07 -37.47 1.13
CA LYS A 142 -10.29 -37.20 -0.30
C LYS A 142 -11.16 -38.26 -0.97
N ASP A 143 -10.91 -39.54 -0.69
CA ASP A 143 -11.68 -40.67 -1.22
C ASP A 143 -13.13 -40.66 -0.70
N MET A 144 -13.36 -40.13 0.50
CA MET A 144 -14.69 -39.89 1.07
C MET A 144 -15.38 -38.61 0.55
N GLY A 145 -14.73 -37.86 -0.35
CA GLY A 145 -15.26 -36.64 -0.96
C GLY A 145 -15.14 -35.39 -0.08
N ALA A 146 -14.32 -35.42 0.98
CA ALA A 146 -14.10 -34.25 1.84
C ALA A 146 -13.14 -33.25 1.19
N GLN A 147 -13.42 -31.95 1.39
CA GLN A 147 -12.47 -30.89 1.07
C GLN A 147 -11.49 -30.72 2.25
N VAL A 148 -10.23 -31.04 2.02
CA VAL A 148 -9.18 -30.96 3.04
C VAL A 148 -8.61 -29.55 3.09
N MET A 149 -8.61 -28.95 4.27
CA MET A 149 -7.95 -27.68 4.56
C MET A 149 -6.73 -27.98 5.44
N PHE A 150 -5.56 -27.57 4.99
CA PHE A 150 -4.30 -27.80 5.69
C PHE A 150 -4.01 -26.62 6.63
N GLY A 151 -3.62 -26.93 7.87
CA GLY A 151 -3.16 -25.93 8.84
C GLY A 151 -1.67 -25.64 8.72
N GLU A 152 -1.17 -24.70 9.53
CA GLU A 152 0.24 -24.26 9.53
C GLU A 152 1.24 -25.42 9.73
N ASN A 153 0.89 -26.43 10.52
CA ASN A 153 1.76 -27.59 10.77
C ASN A 153 1.98 -28.50 9.54
N ALA A 154 1.17 -28.36 8.49
CA ALA A 154 1.31 -29.10 7.24
C ALA A 154 2.16 -28.35 6.20
N ARG A 155 2.69 -27.18 6.55
CA ARG A 155 3.45 -26.30 5.65
C ARG A 155 4.81 -26.87 5.32
N GLY A 156 5.04 -27.08 4.03
CA GLY A 156 6.34 -27.36 3.41
C GLY A 156 6.96 -26.10 2.78
N PRO A 157 7.90 -26.25 1.85
CA PRO A 157 8.54 -25.11 1.20
C PRO A 157 7.57 -24.26 0.36
N LYS A 158 7.86 -22.96 0.26
CA LYS A 158 7.13 -21.99 -0.58
C LYS A 158 7.28 -22.37 -2.05
N VAL A 159 6.17 -22.41 -2.77
CA VAL A 159 6.12 -22.67 -4.21
C VAL A 159 6.03 -21.34 -4.94
N LEU A 160 7.19 -20.80 -5.32
CA LEU A 160 7.27 -19.48 -5.96
C LEU A 160 6.49 -19.41 -7.28
N SER A 161 6.50 -20.48 -8.07
CA SER A 161 5.79 -20.54 -9.35
C SER A 161 4.27 -20.45 -9.23
N ALA A 162 3.71 -20.87 -8.09
CA ALA A 162 2.27 -20.84 -7.82
C ALA A 162 1.81 -19.62 -7.03
N SER A 163 2.75 -18.86 -6.47
CA SER A 163 2.48 -17.68 -5.65
C SER A 163 2.30 -16.45 -6.54
N VAL A 164 1.27 -15.63 -6.27
CA VAL A 164 1.13 -14.32 -6.94
C VAL A 164 2.06 -13.27 -6.31
N GLY A 165 2.53 -13.52 -5.08
CA GLY A 165 3.43 -12.65 -4.34
C GLY A 165 2.73 -11.72 -3.37
N THR A 166 3.35 -11.52 -2.21
CA THR A 166 2.81 -10.76 -1.08
C THR A 166 2.73 -9.27 -1.42
N ARG A 167 3.74 -8.73 -2.09
CA ARG A 167 3.77 -7.30 -2.44
C ARG A 167 2.70 -6.97 -3.49
N PHE A 168 2.54 -7.82 -4.51
CA PHE A 168 1.45 -7.68 -5.47
C PHE A 168 0.07 -7.77 -4.79
N ALA A 169 -0.16 -8.79 -3.96
CA ALA A 169 -1.43 -8.96 -3.25
C ALA A 169 -1.76 -7.78 -2.34
N ARG A 170 -0.77 -7.25 -1.60
CA ARG A 170 -0.92 -6.07 -0.75
C ARG A 170 -1.27 -4.83 -1.57
N ALA A 171 -0.65 -4.62 -2.73
CA ALA A 171 -0.97 -3.50 -3.62
C ALA A 171 -2.39 -3.58 -4.17
N VAL A 172 -2.83 -4.77 -4.59
CA VAL A 172 -4.22 -5.03 -5.01
C VAL A 172 -5.19 -4.73 -3.86
N HIS A 173 -4.92 -5.27 -2.68
CA HIS A 173 -5.78 -5.13 -1.51
C HIS A 173 -5.92 -3.67 -1.08
N LYS A 174 -4.81 -2.92 -1.01
CA LYS A 174 -4.81 -1.49 -0.71
C LYS A 174 -5.65 -0.70 -1.73
N LEU A 175 -5.42 -0.91 -3.02
CA LEU A 175 -6.16 -0.21 -4.07
C LEU A 175 -7.66 -0.51 -4.02
N VAL A 176 -8.03 -1.79 -3.86
CA VAL A 176 -9.44 -2.20 -3.78
C VAL A 176 -10.11 -1.61 -2.54
N THR A 177 -9.42 -1.60 -1.40
CA THR A 177 -9.90 -0.98 -0.16
C THR A 177 -10.20 0.50 -0.39
N GLU A 178 -9.22 1.25 -0.92
CA GLU A 178 -9.39 2.67 -1.22
C GLU A 178 -10.54 2.91 -2.23
N LEU A 179 -10.67 2.11 -3.28
CA LEU A 179 -11.75 2.24 -4.26
C LEU A 179 -13.12 2.01 -3.62
N VAL A 180 -13.28 0.95 -2.82
CA VAL A 180 -14.56 0.60 -2.18
C VAL A 180 -14.96 1.64 -1.12
N GLU A 181 -14.01 2.14 -0.35
CA GLU A 181 -14.21 3.24 0.61
C GLU A 181 -14.69 4.50 -0.10
N ASN A 182 -13.98 4.93 -1.15
CA ASN A 182 -14.34 6.15 -1.88
C ASN A 182 -15.68 6.02 -2.62
N VAL A 183 -16.04 4.82 -3.14
CA VAL A 183 -17.38 4.56 -3.68
C VAL A 183 -18.43 4.70 -2.58
N ALA A 184 -18.18 4.19 -1.38
CA ALA A 184 -19.09 4.33 -0.25
C ALA A 184 -19.25 5.79 0.18
N GLU A 185 -18.16 6.56 0.30
CA GLU A 185 -18.17 8.00 0.59
C GLU A 185 -18.98 8.78 -0.45
N LEU A 186 -18.76 8.49 -1.74
CA LEU A 186 -19.51 9.13 -2.82
C LEU A 186 -21.02 8.85 -2.67
N CYS A 187 -21.41 7.62 -2.38
CA CYS A 187 -22.82 7.27 -2.15
C CYS A 187 -23.40 8.02 -0.94
N GLN A 188 -22.64 8.12 0.16
CA GLN A 188 -23.04 8.85 1.35
C GLN A 188 -23.20 10.37 1.12
N SER A 189 -22.50 10.93 0.12
CA SER A 189 -22.66 12.34 -0.28
C SER A 189 -23.99 12.63 -0.99
N PHE A 190 -24.62 11.60 -1.58
CA PHE A 190 -25.92 11.70 -2.25
C PHE A 190 -27.12 11.36 -1.35
N MET A 191 -26.88 10.92 -0.11
CA MET A 191 -27.94 10.55 0.84
C MET A 191 -28.49 11.77 1.59
N ASP A 192 -29.80 11.86 1.74
CA ASP A 192 -30.45 12.82 2.64
C ASP A 192 -30.17 12.50 4.13
N GLU A 193 -30.39 13.49 5.01
CA GLU A 193 -30.11 13.38 6.44
C GLU A 193 -30.82 12.20 7.12
N ARG A 194 -32.04 11.89 6.66
CA ARG A 194 -32.80 10.73 7.14
C ARG A 194 -32.10 9.43 6.80
N THR A 195 -31.68 9.23 5.55
CA THR A 195 -30.99 8.00 5.13
C THR A 195 -29.64 7.86 5.81
N ARG A 196 -28.92 8.96 6.01
CA ARG A 196 -27.66 8.99 6.76
C ARG A 196 -27.83 8.57 8.22
N SER A 197 -28.90 9.03 8.86
CA SER A 197 -29.22 8.61 10.24
C SER A 197 -29.44 7.11 10.33
N VAL A 198 -30.14 6.51 9.36
CA VAL A 198 -30.35 5.06 9.29
C VAL A 198 -29.04 4.31 9.06
N LEU A 199 -28.17 4.81 8.16
CA LEU A 199 -26.86 4.23 7.91
C LEU A 199 -25.98 4.26 9.17
N ALA A 200 -25.92 5.41 9.87
CA ALA A 200 -25.16 5.55 11.11
C ALA A 200 -25.65 4.58 12.20
N MET A 201 -26.96 4.37 12.33
CA MET A 201 -27.50 3.36 13.22
C MET A 201 -27.11 1.93 12.82
N ALA A 202 -27.08 1.63 11.52
CA ALA A 202 -26.66 0.32 11.01
C ALA A 202 -25.17 0.07 11.24
N GLN A 203 -24.31 1.07 11.02
CA GLN A 203 -22.88 1.02 11.29
C GLN A 203 -22.60 0.79 12.78
N LYS A 204 -23.23 1.58 13.66
CA LYS A 204 -23.09 1.42 15.11
C LYS A 204 -23.52 0.03 15.61
N LYS A 205 -24.56 -0.56 15.03
CA LYS A 205 -24.97 -1.93 15.38
C LYS A 205 -23.95 -2.98 14.94
N ARG A 206 -23.25 -2.74 13.84
CA ARG A 206 -22.28 -3.67 13.27
C ARG A 206 -20.92 -3.62 13.98
N GLU A 207 -20.46 -2.42 14.28
CA GLU A 207 -19.14 -2.19 14.89
C GLU A 207 -19.18 -2.27 16.43
N GLY A 208 -20.39 -2.33 17.01
CA GLY A 208 -20.61 -2.41 18.44
C GLY A 208 -20.79 -1.03 19.10
N ALA A 209 -21.35 -1.02 20.31
CA ALA A 209 -21.79 0.22 20.97
C ALA A 209 -20.67 1.24 21.26
N ASN A 210 -19.41 0.78 21.29
CA ASN A 210 -18.23 1.58 21.60
C ASN A 210 -17.45 2.09 20.37
N ALA A 211 -17.87 1.72 19.15
CA ALA A 211 -17.22 2.21 17.94
C ALA A 211 -17.58 3.69 17.71
N GLN A 212 -16.55 4.51 17.47
CA GLN A 212 -16.77 5.86 16.95
C GLN A 212 -17.16 5.74 15.48
N PRO A 213 -18.35 6.21 15.07
CA PRO A 213 -18.74 6.18 13.68
C PRO A 213 -17.81 7.10 12.89
N VAL A 214 -17.26 6.60 11.79
CA VAL A 214 -16.46 7.40 10.85
C VAL A 214 -17.27 8.62 10.41
N ALA A 215 -16.66 9.79 10.43
CA ALA A 215 -17.32 11.03 10.02
C ALA A 215 -17.79 10.91 8.56
N MET A 216 -19.10 10.91 8.35
CA MET A 216 -19.66 10.84 7.00
C MET A 216 -19.40 12.17 6.26
N PRO A 217 -19.14 12.16 4.94
CA PRO A 217 -18.84 13.37 4.17
C PRO A 217 -20.00 14.39 4.21
N PRO A 218 -19.82 15.65 3.80
CA PRO A 218 -20.95 16.56 3.71
C PRO A 218 -21.99 16.10 2.68
N CYS A 219 -23.26 16.38 2.97
CA CYS A 219 -24.40 16.14 2.08
C CYS A 219 -24.52 17.28 1.07
N SER A 220 -23.48 17.51 0.26
CA SER A 220 -23.41 18.65 -0.65
C SER A 220 -22.93 18.26 -2.05
N ARG A 221 -23.35 19.04 -3.05
CA ARG A 221 -22.89 18.85 -4.43
C ARG A 221 -21.38 19.01 -4.54
N GLU A 222 -20.82 19.99 -3.82
CA GLU A 222 -19.37 20.21 -3.77
C GLU A 222 -18.62 18.97 -3.24
N ALA A 223 -19.11 18.35 -2.17
CA ALA A 223 -18.55 17.11 -1.64
C ALA A 223 -18.65 15.96 -2.66
N SER A 224 -19.79 15.81 -3.35
CA SER A 224 -19.93 14.78 -4.38
C SER A 224 -18.99 15.00 -5.57
N LEU A 225 -18.72 16.26 -5.95
CA LEU A 225 -17.79 16.62 -7.03
C LEU A 225 -16.34 16.35 -6.62
N SER A 226 -15.95 16.72 -5.40
CA SER A 226 -14.60 16.46 -4.89
C SER A 226 -14.34 14.95 -4.77
N LEU A 227 -15.32 14.17 -4.29
CA LEU A 227 -15.24 12.71 -4.24
C LEU A 227 -15.23 12.06 -5.62
N THR A 228 -16.01 12.58 -6.58
CA THR A 228 -15.94 12.14 -7.99
C THR A 228 -14.54 12.37 -8.54
N LYS A 229 -13.95 13.55 -8.31
CA LYS A 229 -12.59 13.88 -8.74
C LYS A 229 -11.56 12.97 -8.08
N LYS A 230 -11.66 12.71 -6.77
CA LYS A 230 -10.79 11.82 -5.99
C LYS A 230 -10.83 10.38 -6.53
N LEU A 231 -12.02 9.83 -6.78
CA LEU A 231 -12.18 8.51 -7.41
C LEU A 231 -11.57 8.46 -8.80
N TRP A 232 -11.79 9.51 -9.60
CA TRP A 232 -11.23 9.59 -10.94
C TRP A 232 -9.71 9.62 -10.92
N SER A 233 -9.10 10.45 -10.06
CA SER A 233 -7.64 10.51 -9.91
C SER A 233 -7.07 9.18 -9.40
N LEU A 234 -7.76 8.51 -8.48
CA LEU A 234 -7.36 7.18 -8.01
C LEU A 234 -7.39 6.15 -9.15
N CYS A 235 -8.45 6.15 -9.96
CA CYS A 235 -8.57 5.27 -11.13
C CYS A 235 -7.49 5.55 -12.19
N ASP A 236 -7.18 6.83 -12.43
CA ASP A 236 -6.17 7.26 -13.40
C ASP A 236 -4.75 6.89 -12.91
N ALA A 237 -4.46 7.16 -11.64
CA ALA A 237 -3.21 6.79 -10.98
C ALA A 237 -2.97 5.28 -11.00
N ALA A 238 -3.99 4.48 -10.67
CA ALA A 238 -3.91 3.02 -10.71
C ALA A 238 -3.55 2.48 -12.10
N GLN A 239 -3.94 3.20 -13.16
CA GLN A 239 -3.63 2.88 -14.56
C GLN A 239 -2.27 3.44 -15.03
N GLY A 240 -1.57 4.18 -14.19
CA GLY A 240 -0.29 4.83 -14.53
C GLY A 240 -0.43 6.18 -15.22
N GLY A 241 -1.56 6.88 -15.04
CA GLY A 241 -1.69 8.28 -15.41
C GLY A 241 -0.66 9.14 -14.66
N SER A 242 -0.07 10.13 -15.33
CA SER A 242 0.94 11.03 -14.75
C SER A 242 0.40 12.43 -14.46
N THR A 243 -0.81 12.75 -14.91
CA THR A 243 -1.34 14.12 -14.96
C THR A 243 -1.99 14.59 -13.65
N HIS A 244 -2.47 13.69 -12.79
CA HIS A 244 -3.19 14.03 -11.55
C HIS A 244 -2.91 13.06 -10.39
N THR A 245 -1.77 12.39 -10.42
CA THR A 245 -1.42 11.33 -9.47
C THR A 245 -0.70 11.90 -8.26
N PRO A 246 -1.25 11.83 -7.05
CA PRO A 246 -0.51 12.16 -5.83
C PRO A 246 0.73 11.27 -5.73
N GLY A 247 1.86 11.81 -5.27
CA GLY A 247 3.15 11.09 -5.23
C GLY A 247 3.15 9.76 -4.46
N TYR A 248 2.18 9.55 -3.56
CA TYR A 248 2.03 8.31 -2.78
C TYR A 248 1.15 7.23 -3.44
N ILE A 249 0.43 7.55 -4.53
CA ILE A 249 -0.40 6.58 -5.26
C ILE A 249 0.43 5.92 -6.34
N VAL A 250 0.96 4.76 -6.00
CA VAL A 250 1.73 3.90 -6.90
C VAL A 250 0.76 3.19 -7.84
N ARG A 251 0.99 3.31 -9.15
CA ARG A 251 0.32 2.52 -10.19
C ARG A 251 0.18 1.06 -9.75
N LEU A 252 -0.94 0.41 -10.10
CA LEU A 252 -1.12 -1.01 -9.83
C LEU A 252 0.00 -1.83 -10.53
N PRO A 253 0.82 -2.60 -9.79
CA PRO A 253 1.84 -3.46 -10.41
C PRO A 253 1.18 -4.58 -11.20
N ARG A 254 1.80 -5.03 -12.30
CA ARG A 254 1.27 -6.13 -13.13
C ARG A 254 1.70 -7.51 -12.66
N SER A 255 2.68 -7.57 -11.76
CA SER A 255 3.28 -8.80 -11.24
C SER A 255 4.05 -8.52 -9.96
N ASN A 256 4.42 -9.57 -9.22
CA ASN A 256 5.23 -9.40 -8.02
C ASN A 256 6.62 -8.83 -8.31
N LEU A 257 7.22 -9.16 -9.45
CA LEU A 257 8.53 -8.61 -9.84
C LEU A 257 8.45 -7.11 -10.09
N GLU A 258 7.34 -6.63 -10.66
CA GLU A 258 7.12 -5.20 -10.83
C GLU A 258 6.88 -4.52 -9.49
N ALA A 259 6.09 -5.14 -8.60
CA ALA A 259 5.88 -4.65 -7.24
C ALA A 259 7.21 -4.55 -6.46
N MET A 260 8.05 -5.58 -6.53
CA MET A 260 9.40 -5.57 -5.97
C MET A 260 10.26 -4.47 -6.58
N ALA A 261 10.25 -4.29 -7.90
CA ALA A 261 11.03 -3.22 -8.54
C ALA A 261 10.57 -1.81 -8.13
N MET A 262 9.27 -1.61 -7.89
CA MET A 262 8.74 -0.36 -7.35
C MET A 262 9.26 -0.09 -5.94
N VAL A 263 9.20 -1.10 -5.05
CA VAL A 263 9.74 -1.02 -3.68
C VAL A 263 11.24 -0.78 -3.70
N TRP A 264 11.97 -1.51 -4.55
CA TRP A 264 13.41 -1.35 -4.73
C TRP A 264 13.76 0.08 -5.11
N ARG A 265 13.05 0.65 -6.09
CA ARG A 265 13.28 2.02 -6.53
C ARG A 265 12.91 3.05 -5.47
N GLN A 266 11.83 2.83 -4.73
CA GLN A 266 11.43 3.73 -3.65
C GLN A 266 12.50 3.76 -2.56
N ASN A 267 12.98 2.61 -2.11
CA ASN A 267 14.04 2.54 -1.09
C ASN A 267 15.38 3.09 -1.61
N GLU A 268 15.71 2.89 -2.89
CA GLU A 268 16.87 3.55 -3.51
C GLU A 268 16.76 5.08 -3.45
N LEU A 269 15.56 5.65 -3.60
CA LEU A 269 15.35 7.10 -3.46
C LEU A 269 15.48 7.53 -2.00
N VAL A 270 14.85 6.83 -1.05
CA VAL A 270 14.98 7.12 0.39
C VAL A 270 16.45 7.09 0.83
N MET A 271 17.21 6.08 0.41
CA MET A 271 18.64 5.99 0.72
C MET A 271 19.47 7.09 0.06
N ARG A 272 19.04 7.64 -1.09
CA ARG A 272 19.71 8.81 -1.69
C ARG A 272 19.39 10.07 -0.92
N ASP A 273 18.13 10.28 -0.59
CA ASP A 273 17.67 11.44 0.15
C ASP A 273 18.38 11.50 1.52
N GLY A 274 18.52 10.38 2.23
CA GLY A 274 19.29 10.33 3.49
C GLY A 274 20.81 10.53 3.32
N LEU A 275 21.37 10.12 2.17
CA LEU A 275 22.77 10.43 1.86
C LEU A 275 22.99 11.92 1.60
N ASP A 276 22.05 12.55 0.89
CA ASP A 276 22.06 13.98 0.61
C ASP A 276 21.90 14.77 1.93
N GLU A 277 21.02 14.32 2.84
CA GLU A 277 20.88 14.90 4.19
C GLU A 277 22.19 14.82 5.01
N LEU A 278 22.87 13.66 5.01
CA LEU A 278 24.15 13.51 5.67
C LEU A 278 25.22 14.42 5.04
N GLN A 279 25.22 14.56 3.72
CA GLN A 279 26.14 15.44 3.00
C GLN A 279 25.88 16.92 3.33
N GLU A 280 24.62 17.33 3.38
CA GLU A 280 24.22 18.68 3.80
C GLU A 280 24.70 18.96 5.24
N ALA A 281 24.55 18.02 6.17
CA ALA A 281 25.04 18.17 7.54
C ALA A 281 26.59 18.27 7.64
N ILE A 282 27.32 17.57 6.76
CA ILE A 282 28.80 17.68 6.67
C ILE A 282 29.20 19.08 6.19
N GLU A 283 28.51 19.59 5.17
CA GLU A 283 28.76 20.90 4.55
C GLU A 283 28.25 22.06 5.39
N HIS A 284 27.27 21.83 6.27
CA HIS A 284 26.71 22.86 7.15
C HIS A 284 27.79 23.42 8.09
N GLU A 285 28.23 24.64 7.83
CA GLU A 285 29.07 25.42 8.74
C GLU A 285 28.14 26.19 9.68
N ALA A 286 28.50 26.31 10.96
CA ALA A 286 27.77 27.20 11.85
C ALA A 286 27.87 28.61 11.27
N GLU A 287 26.78 29.16 10.75
CA GLU A 287 26.74 30.58 10.45
C GLU A 287 27.00 31.31 11.77
N GLU A 288 28.11 32.04 11.86
CA GLU A 288 28.26 33.09 12.87
C GLU A 288 27.26 34.19 12.52
N THR A 289 25.97 33.96 12.77
CA THR A 289 24.99 35.03 12.76
C THR A 289 25.29 35.87 14.02
N PRO A 290 25.77 37.12 13.89
CA PRO A 290 25.80 37.99 15.06
C PRO A 290 24.36 38.09 15.57
N MET A 291 24.14 37.81 16.85
CA MET A 291 22.84 37.96 17.50
C MET A 291 22.35 39.40 17.28
N ASP A 292 21.54 39.62 16.25
CA ASP A 292 20.71 40.81 16.17
C ASP A 292 19.46 40.49 17.00
N ALA A 293 19.37 41.13 18.16
CA ALA A 293 18.37 40.89 19.20
C ALA A 293 16.96 41.39 18.81
N SER A 294 16.51 41.16 17.57
CA SER A 294 15.22 41.66 17.11
C SER A 294 14.54 40.83 16.00
N SER A 295 14.44 39.52 16.11
CA SER A 295 13.46 38.69 15.38
C SER A 295 13.45 37.29 15.98
N GLN A 296 12.38 36.53 16.16
CA GLN A 296 10.94 36.64 16.04
C GLN A 296 10.46 35.39 16.81
N GLU A 297 9.28 35.42 17.42
CA GLU A 297 8.63 34.23 17.98
C GLU A 297 8.37 33.22 16.85
N SER A 298 9.34 32.35 16.57
CA SER A 298 9.11 31.10 15.85
C SER A 298 8.67 30.05 16.87
N ASP A 299 7.68 29.24 16.48
CA ASP A 299 7.20 28.14 17.30
C ASP A 299 8.40 27.23 17.66
N PRO A 300 8.70 26.96 18.95
CA PRO A 300 9.89 26.21 19.35
C PRO A 300 9.97 24.83 18.70
N LEU A 301 8.82 24.28 18.27
CA LEU A 301 8.75 23.02 17.56
C LEU A 301 9.13 23.14 16.08
N GLU A 302 8.74 24.20 15.36
CA GLU A 302 9.18 24.39 13.97
C GLU A 302 10.68 24.70 13.91
N SER A 303 11.19 25.49 14.86
CA SER A 303 12.62 25.82 14.93
C SER A 303 13.52 24.61 15.25
N ALA A 304 13.00 23.58 15.92
CA ALA A 304 13.75 22.37 16.25
C ALA A 304 13.90 21.39 15.06
N TRP A 305 13.02 21.49 14.06
CA TRP A 305 13.03 20.62 12.88
C TRP A 305 13.79 21.25 11.70
N ASP A 306 13.96 22.58 11.73
CA ASP A 306 14.71 23.35 10.72
C ASP A 306 16.21 23.53 11.04
N GLN A 307 16.69 23.03 12.18
CA GLN A 307 18.11 23.12 12.56
C GLN A 307 18.84 21.81 12.22
N SER A 308 19.52 21.79 11.08
CA SER A 308 20.51 20.75 10.79
C SER A 308 21.55 20.69 11.92
N PRO A 309 21.88 19.51 12.47
CA PRO A 309 22.81 19.42 13.58
C PRO A 309 24.19 19.93 13.17
N VAL A 310 24.73 20.87 13.94
CA VAL A 310 26.08 21.40 13.72
C VAL A 310 27.11 20.38 14.25
N LEU A 311 27.71 19.63 13.32
CA LEU A 311 28.71 18.62 13.64
C LEU A 311 30.06 19.25 14.03
N THR A 312 30.69 18.72 15.08
CA THR A 312 32.08 19.04 15.43
C THR A 312 33.06 18.56 14.35
N SER A 313 34.29 19.07 14.31
CA SER A 313 35.29 18.66 13.32
C SER A 313 35.59 17.15 13.33
N GLU A 314 35.56 16.51 14.50
CA GLU A 314 35.73 15.07 14.65
C GLU A 314 34.51 14.30 14.12
N GLN A 315 33.30 14.75 14.46
CA GLN A 315 32.05 14.18 13.92
C GLN A 315 31.95 14.35 12.40
N LYS A 316 32.40 15.47 11.84
CA LYS A 316 32.46 15.68 10.38
C LYS A 316 33.39 14.70 9.70
N GLU A 317 34.52 14.36 10.33
CA GLU A 317 35.45 13.38 9.76
C GLU A 317 34.84 11.97 9.78
N THR A 318 34.24 11.57 10.90
CA THR A 318 33.48 10.32 10.98
C THR A 318 32.34 10.29 9.96
N ALA A 319 31.55 11.37 9.85
CA ALA A 319 30.45 11.49 8.90
C ALA A 319 30.91 11.35 7.44
N ARG A 320 32.07 11.92 7.06
CA ARG A 320 32.64 11.73 5.70
C ARG A 320 33.00 10.28 5.40
N GLN A 321 33.57 9.59 6.39
CA GLN A 321 33.93 8.18 6.25
C GLN A 321 32.68 7.31 6.13
N VAL A 322 31.67 7.54 6.97
CA VAL A 322 30.37 6.87 6.90
C VAL A 322 29.65 7.17 5.60
N HIS A 323 29.62 8.43 5.15
CA HIS A 323 29.03 8.82 3.87
C HIS A 323 29.68 8.07 2.70
N THR A 324 31.01 7.93 2.70
CA THR A 324 31.73 7.13 1.68
C THR A 324 31.30 5.66 1.70
N LEU A 325 31.14 5.07 2.89
CA LEU A 325 30.64 3.70 3.05
C LEU A 325 29.21 3.56 2.48
N LEU A 326 28.30 4.43 2.89
CA LEU A 326 26.90 4.41 2.47
C LEU A 326 26.74 4.65 0.95
N GLN A 327 27.58 5.51 0.36
CA GLN A 327 27.63 5.69 -1.10
C GLN A 327 28.02 4.41 -1.83
N GLN A 328 28.98 3.65 -1.32
CA GLN A 328 29.35 2.34 -1.88
C GLN A 328 28.22 1.32 -1.71
N GLY A 329 27.54 1.35 -0.56
CA GLY A 329 26.36 0.56 -0.26
C GLY A 329 25.25 0.80 -1.28
N LEU A 330 24.90 2.05 -1.52
CA LEU A 330 23.90 2.44 -2.52
C LEU A 330 24.29 1.98 -3.94
N ALA A 331 25.58 2.04 -4.29
CA ALA A 331 26.07 1.62 -5.61
C ALA A 331 25.90 0.12 -5.90
N ILE A 332 25.70 -0.71 -4.86
CA ILE A 332 25.47 -2.16 -4.98
C ILE A 332 24.06 -2.46 -5.52
N LEU A 333 23.06 -1.65 -5.19
CA LEU A 333 21.67 -1.86 -5.61
C LEU A 333 21.50 -2.04 -7.13
N PRO A 334 22.01 -1.16 -8.01
CA PRO A 334 21.91 -1.35 -9.45
C PRO A 334 22.71 -2.56 -9.96
N MET A 335 23.77 -2.98 -9.27
CA MET A 335 24.54 -4.18 -9.62
C MET A 335 23.75 -5.45 -9.32
N PHE A 336 23.15 -5.53 -8.14
CA PHE A 336 22.30 -6.64 -7.72
C PHE A 336 21.02 -6.71 -8.56
N GLY A 337 20.40 -5.56 -8.85
CA GLY A 337 19.24 -5.47 -9.73
C GLY A 337 19.48 -6.05 -11.13
N LYS A 338 20.70 -5.92 -11.68
CA LYS A 338 21.11 -6.52 -12.96
C LYS A 338 21.40 -8.01 -12.88
N SER A 339 21.81 -8.49 -11.71
CA SER A 339 22.22 -9.89 -11.47
C SER A 339 21.04 -10.80 -11.13
N LEU A 340 19.88 -10.23 -10.80
CA LEU A 340 18.65 -10.95 -10.49
C LEU A 340 18.19 -11.86 -11.63
N ASP A 341 18.08 -13.17 -11.35
CA ASP A 341 17.29 -14.07 -12.19
C ASP A 341 15.80 -13.82 -11.94
N LYS A 342 15.19 -13.05 -12.86
CA LYS A 342 13.77 -12.69 -12.82
C LYS A 342 12.83 -13.91 -12.86
N ARG A 343 13.30 -15.10 -13.25
CA ARG A 343 12.46 -16.32 -13.28
C ARG A 343 12.49 -17.08 -11.96
N ALA A 344 13.52 -16.88 -11.15
CA ALA A 344 13.77 -17.66 -9.94
C ALA A 344 13.85 -16.82 -8.65
N CYS A 345 14.02 -15.50 -8.70
CA CYS A 345 14.01 -14.65 -7.49
C CYS A 345 12.64 -14.70 -6.82
N ASP A 346 12.66 -14.90 -5.50
CA ASP A 346 11.54 -14.59 -4.65
C ASP A 346 11.45 -13.07 -4.52
N GLY A 347 10.59 -12.46 -5.33
CA GLY A 347 10.39 -11.00 -5.32
C GLY A 347 9.99 -10.43 -3.96
N ASP A 348 9.36 -11.22 -3.07
CA ASP A 348 9.04 -10.76 -1.72
C ASP A 348 10.30 -10.66 -0.88
N ALA A 349 11.11 -11.73 -0.82
CA ALA A 349 12.37 -11.72 -0.08
C ALA A 349 13.35 -10.68 -0.62
N CYS A 350 13.44 -10.55 -1.95
CA CYS A 350 14.25 -9.54 -2.63
C CYS A 350 13.82 -8.12 -2.19
N ALA A 351 12.52 -7.84 -2.03
CA ALA A 351 12.01 -6.55 -1.55
C ALA A 351 12.26 -6.33 -0.03
N ASP A 352 12.00 -7.35 0.79
CA ASP A 352 12.21 -7.29 2.24
C ASP A 352 13.67 -6.96 2.58
N ALA A 353 14.63 -7.59 1.88
CA ALA A 353 16.05 -7.34 2.09
C ALA A 353 16.46 -5.89 1.76
N VAL A 354 15.83 -5.27 0.75
CA VAL A 354 16.11 -3.85 0.42
C VAL A 354 15.49 -2.90 1.44
N GLU A 355 14.29 -3.19 1.94
CA GLU A 355 13.67 -2.40 3.01
C GLU A 355 14.51 -2.47 4.30
N VAL A 356 15.02 -3.64 4.65
CA VAL A 356 15.93 -3.82 5.80
C VAL A 356 17.23 -3.03 5.59
N MET A 357 17.81 -3.05 4.40
CA MET A 357 19.00 -2.25 4.08
C MET A 357 18.75 -0.75 4.18
N ALA A 358 17.60 -0.27 3.70
CA ALA A 358 17.24 1.15 3.78
C ALA A 358 17.02 1.60 5.23
N ALA A 359 16.32 0.79 6.04
CA ALA A 359 16.12 1.06 7.46
C ALA A 359 17.46 1.08 8.23
N ALA A 360 18.35 0.11 7.98
CA ALA A 360 19.66 0.10 8.60
C ALA A 360 20.54 1.29 8.19
N GLN A 361 20.40 1.79 6.95
CA GLN A 361 21.08 3.01 6.53
C GLN A 361 20.55 4.23 7.31
N ASP A 362 19.24 4.33 7.48
CA ASP A 362 18.58 5.41 8.22
C ASP A 362 19.11 5.45 9.67
N GLU A 363 19.20 4.28 10.33
CA GLU A 363 19.79 4.15 11.67
C GLU A 363 21.26 4.57 11.72
N VAL A 364 22.06 4.25 10.70
CA VAL A 364 23.46 4.71 10.61
C VAL A 364 23.52 6.23 10.52
N ILE A 365 22.69 6.85 9.66
CA ILE A 365 22.65 8.31 9.51
C ILE A 365 22.20 8.95 10.82
N ALA A 366 21.13 8.44 11.42
CA ALA A 366 20.64 8.92 12.70
C ALA A 366 21.70 8.80 13.81
N SER A 367 22.47 7.72 13.84
CA SER A 367 23.58 7.53 14.79
C SER A 367 24.71 8.53 14.58
N VAL A 368 24.99 8.94 13.33
CA VAL A 368 26.02 9.96 13.05
C VAL A 368 25.53 11.36 13.42
N LEU A 369 24.28 11.69 13.09
CA LEU A 369 23.72 13.03 13.27
C LEU A 369 23.26 13.29 14.72
N TYR A 370 22.78 12.26 15.41
CA TYR A 370 22.08 12.36 16.70
C TYR A 370 22.60 11.40 17.77
N GLY A 371 23.74 10.71 17.55
CA GLY A 371 24.32 9.65 18.40
C GLY A 371 24.74 10.01 19.83
N GLY A 372 24.21 11.10 20.41
CA GLY A 372 24.36 11.49 21.80
C GLY A 372 23.08 11.34 22.63
N ASP A 373 21.94 11.01 22.01
CA ASP A 373 20.68 10.78 22.71
C ASP A 373 20.56 9.33 23.21
N GLU A 374 20.04 9.14 24.44
CA GLU A 374 19.86 7.82 25.07
C GLU A 374 18.99 6.84 24.26
N ALA A 375 18.27 7.33 23.25
CA ALA A 375 17.43 6.54 22.36
C ALA A 375 18.13 6.09 21.05
N SER A 376 19.32 6.63 20.75
CA SER A 376 20.04 6.33 19.51
C SER A 376 20.89 5.07 19.62
N MET A 377 20.89 4.25 18.57
CA MET A 377 21.77 3.09 18.48
C MET A 377 23.24 3.55 18.43
N PRO A 378 24.18 2.85 19.09
CA PRO A 378 25.60 3.14 18.93
C PRO A 378 26.02 2.99 17.46
N LEU A 379 26.80 3.94 16.94
CA LEU A 379 27.23 3.95 15.53
C LEU A 379 27.89 2.63 15.08
N ALA A 380 28.69 2.01 15.93
CA ALA A 380 29.33 0.73 15.61
C ALA A 380 28.31 -0.39 15.39
N GLU A 381 27.25 -0.45 16.22
CA GLU A 381 26.17 -1.43 16.09
C GLU A 381 25.33 -1.16 14.83
N ALA A 382 24.98 0.10 14.57
CA ALA A 382 24.24 0.49 13.36
C ALA A 382 25.01 0.14 12.06
N LEU A 383 26.32 0.35 12.03
CA LEU A 383 27.16 0.00 10.89
C LEU A 383 27.26 -1.53 10.70
N GLU A 384 27.31 -2.31 11.78
CA GLU A 384 27.25 -3.77 11.71
C GLU A 384 25.91 -4.26 11.14
N GLU A 385 24.79 -3.71 11.62
CA GLU A 385 23.46 -4.03 11.10
C GLU A 385 23.33 -3.69 9.61
N TYR A 386 23.84 -2.53 9.19
CA TYR A 386 23.86 -2.14 7.79
C TYR A 386 24.66 -3.13 6.92
N LEU A 387 25.83 -3.58 7.39
CA LEU A 387 26.64 -4.55 6.67
C LEU A 387 25.95 -5.93 6.60
N VAL A 388 25.29 -6.35 7.68
CA VAL A 388 24.46 -7.57 7.71
C VAL A 388 23.33 -7.47 6.69
N ALA A 389 22.64 -6.33 6.61
CA ALA A 389 21.58 -6.10 5.64
C ALA A 389 22.10 -6.16 4.19
N CYS A 390 23.27 -5.57 3.90
CA CYS A 390 23.91 -5.65 2.59
C CYS A 390 24.25 -7.10 2.19
N ARG A 391 24.75 -7.91 3.14
CA ARG A 391 25.04 -9.34 2.94
C ARG A 391 23.77 -10.16 2.72
N GLN A 392 22.73 -9.91 3.52
CA GLN A 392 21.43 -10.54 3.36
C GLN A 392 20.86 -10.27 1.97
N LEU A 393 20.97 -9.03 1.48
CA LEU A 393 20.54 -8.69 0.12
C LEU A 393 21.33 -9.47 -0.94
N ARG A 394 22.66 -9.52 -0.84
CA ARG A 394 23.52 -10.30 -1.76
C ARG A 394 23.10 -11.76 -1.83
N ASP A 395 22.89 -12.37 -0.66
CA ASP A 395 22.54 -13.78 -0.54
C ASP A 395 21.14 -14.03 -1.11
N THR A 396 20.19 -13.12 -0.88
CA THR A 396 18.83 -13.19 -1.42
C THR A 396 18.81 -13.10 -2.95
N VAL A 397 19.63 -12.23 -3.55
CA VAL A 397 19.74 -12.10 -5.01
C VAL A 397 20.67 -13.15 -5.64
N ASN A 398 21.32 -14.01 -4.84
CA ASN A 398 22.34 -14.97 -5.26
C ASN A 398 23.49 -14.33 -6.07
N ALA A 399 23.94 -13.13 -5.70
CA ALA A 399 25.05 -12.46 -6.38
C ALA A 399 26.40 -13.05 -5.93
N SER A 400 27.30 -13.31 -6.88
CA SER A 400 28.61 -13.93 -6.63
C SER A 400 29.68 -12.96 -6.07
N GLY A 401 29.35 -11.69 -5.87
CA GLY A 401 30.30 -10.66 -5.41
C GLY A 401 29.65 -9.28 -5.36
N GLY A 402 30.45 -8.24 -5.12
CA GLY A 402 29.99 -6.84 -5.14
C GLY A 402 30.01 -6.13 -3.80
N LEU A 403 30.34 -6.82 -2.69
CA LEU A 403 30.49 -6.20 -1.37
C LEU A 403 31.95 -5.90 -1.01
N ASP A 404 32.93 -6.29 -1.82
CA ASP A 404 34.35 -6.26 -1.45
C ASP A 404 34.84 -4.84 -1.10
N ALA A 405 34.44 -3.84 -1.88
CA ALA A 405 34.80 -2.45 -1.63
C ALA A 405 34.13 -1.90 -0.35
N LEU A 406 32.86 -2.27 -0.15
CA LEU A 406 32.09 -1.88 1.03
C LEU A 406 32.71 -2.48 2.31
N GLU A 407 33.02 -3.77 2.30
CA GLU A 407 33.64 -4.47 3.43
C GLU A 407 35.04 -3.93 3.74
N GLN A 408 35.84 -3.61 2.71
CA GLN A 408 37.14 -2.96 2.91
C GLN A 408 37.00 -1.58 3.55
N THR A 409 36.02 -0.78 3.10
CA THR A 409 35.77 0.55 3.67
C THR A 409 35.27 0.44 5.11
N PHE A 410 34.37 -0.50 5.40
CA PHE A 410 33.89 -0.78 6.75
C PHE A 410 35.04 -1.15 7.70
N HIS A 411 35.93 -2.06 7.29
CA HIS A 411 37.09 -2.45 8.12
C HIS A 411 38.15 -1.35 8.27
N ALA A 412 38.13 -0.34 7.41
CA ALA A 412 39.02 0.82 7.51
C ALA A 412 38.49 1.91 8.45
N LEU A 413 37.22 1.83 8.87
CA LEU A 413 36.65 2.70 9.89
C LEU A 413 37.31 2.37 11.23
N ASN A 414 38.10 3.30 11.77
CA ASN A 414 38.67 3.19 13.11
C ASN A 414 37.64 3.70 14.13
N LEU A 415 36.52 2.99 14.29
CA LEU A 415 35.44 3.32 15.22
C LEU A 415 35.49 2.47 16.49
#